data_AF-A0A8A1LGU1-F1
#
_entry.id   AF-A0A8A1LGU1-F1
#
_cell.length_a   1.000
_cell.length_b   1.000
_cell.length_c   1.000
_cell.angle_alpha   90.00
_cell.angle_beta   90.00
_cell.angle_gamma   90.00
#
_symmetry.space_group_name_H-M   'P 1'
#
loop_
_entity.id
_entity.type
_entity.pdbx_description
1 polymer ?
#
loop_
_entity_poly.entity_id
_entity_poly.type
_entity_poly.pdbx_seq_one_letter_code
_entity_poly.pdbx_strand_id
1 'polypeptide(L)'
;MSSEKSITSNGEFSEAIKLQTRAACGDRCWVCESVPADICHVFDRKDRYLEQYMREHGLLNFSLVSSSNAIPLCALCHQNFDFTSDPGFTFIPSDLSFFIEFEIADYNRRLRDAVAGLRTPRTCPTAEMYRIHQQSLLPADAIGGLYRCIMLRAYQPHLPSTVTDPLRSWHGAPMAALRRGILALGTMRIHRFPGDTVAQLQKLQYLYSRANPEPSQDYSDSPSRTALKHQSDPADSLTLPPKFPRLGASVPEPPSNIDESSWVLGPQSSAQDAVQRFHSVLINSPSYYL
;
A
#
# COMPACT_ATOMS: atom_id res chain seq x y z
N MET A 1 37.09 11.43 -22.29
CA MET A 1 35.96 10.52 -22.62
C MET A 1 35.06 10.49 -21.42
N SER A 2 34.03 11.35 -21.43
CA SER A 2 33.06 11.46 -20.34
C SER A 2 32.08 10.30 -20.44
N SER A 3 32.11 9.41 -19.44
CA SER A 3 31.11 8.36 -19.32
C SER A 3 29.86 8.99 -18.70
N GLU A 4 28.86 9.24 -19.54
CA GLU A 4 27.50 9.52 -19.12
C GLU A 4 27.03 8.37 -18.22
N LYS A 5 26.97 8.61 -16.91
CA LYS A 5 26.26 7.70 -16.01
C LYS A 5 24.78 7.86 -16.30
N SER A 6 24.25 6.91 -17.04
CA SER A 6 22.81 6.67 -17.23
C SER A 6 22.10 6.77 -15.87
N ILE A 7 21.36 7.88 -15.69
CA ILE A 7 20.47 8.08 -14.55
C ILE A 7 19.24 7.23 -14.81
N THR A 8 19.30 5.95 -14.45
CA THR A 8 18.15 5.04 -14.43
C THR A 8 18.13 4.22 -13.14
N SER A 9 17.94 4.89 -11.99
CA SER A 9 17.68 4.21 -10.71
C SER A 9 16.56 4.88 -9.93
N ASN A 10 15.42 5.16 -10.55
CA ASN A 10 14.32 5.86 -9.85
C ASN A 10 13.54 4.98 -8.85
N GLY A 11 14.04 3.80 -8.46
CA GLY A 11 13.41 3.10 -7.35
C GLY A 11 14.10 1.99 -6.57
N GLU A 12 15.42 1.87 -6.66
CA GLU A 12 16.17 1.10 -5.68
C GLU A 12 16.49 1.94 -4.44
N PHE A 13 16.73 1.29 -3.30
CA PHE A 13 17.32 1.99 -2.16
C PHE A 13 18.71 2.51 -2.53
N SER A 14 19.00 3.76 -2.18
CA SER A 14 20.36 4.26 -2.28
C SER A 14 21.29 3.50 -1.33
N GLU A 15 22.59 3.46 -1.64
CA GLU A 15 23.57 2.80 -0.76
C GLU A 15 23.58 3.40 0.66
N ALA A 16 23.28 4.69 0.79
CA ALA A 16 23.12 5.33 2.10
C ALA A 16 21.96 4.74 2.91
N ILE A 17 20.81 4.48 2.28
CA ILE A 17 19.66 3.84 2.94
C ILE A 17 19.98 2.39 3.29
N LYS A 18 20.61 1.64 2.38
CA LYS A 18 21.02 0.25 2.67
C LYS A 18 22.00 0.20 3.85
N LEU A 19 22.98 1.11 3.90
CA LEU A 19 23.93 1.22 5.01
C LEU A 19 23.23 1.60 6.32
N GLN A 20 22.32 2.57 6.30
CA GLN A 20 21.54 2.98 7.46
C GLN A 20 20.70 1.81 8.01
N THR A 21 20.02 1.06 7.15
CA THR A 21 19.22 -0.10 7.56
C THR A 21 20.10 -1.20 8.17
N ARG A 22 21.27 -1.48 7.59
CA ARG A 22 22.24 -2.44 8.17
C ARG A 22 22.78 -1.98 9.52
N ALA A 23 23.08 -0.69 9.68
CA ALA A 23 23.51 -0.14 10.96
C ALA A 23 22.43 -0.29 12.05
N ALA A 24 21.16 -0.20 11.69
CA ALA A 24 20.04 -0.36 12.62
C ALA A 24 19.68 -1.82 12.91
N CYS A 25 19.70 -2.71 11.90
CA CYS A 25 19.16 -4.08 12.00
C CYS A 25 20.24 -5.17 12.07
N GLY A 26 21.50 -4.81 11.82
CA GLY A 26 22.57 -5.77 11.51
C GLY A 26 22.47 -6.32 10.08
N ASP A 27 23.39 -7.25 9.77
CA ASP A 27 23.54 -7.85 8.43
C ASP A 27 22.82 -9.20 8.28
N ARG A 28 21.95 -9.54 9.23
CA ARG A 28 21.25 -10.83 9.28
C ARG A 28 19.85 -10.72 8.71
N CYS A 29 19.37 -11.81 8.13
CA CYS A 29 17.98 -11.90 7.70
C CYS A 29 17.05 -11.72 8.90
N TRP A 30 16.10 -10.79 8.79
CA TRP A 30 15.12 -10.51 9.85
C TRP A 30 14.26 -11.74 10.21
N VAL A 31 14.02 -12.64 9.25
CA VAL A 31 13.17 -13.84 9.45
C VAL A 31 13.96 -15.01 10.06
N CYS A 32 15.10 -15.37 9.46
CA CYS A 32 15.80 -16.61 9.75
C CYS A 32 17.25 -16.44 10.21
N GLU A 33 17.70 -15.20 10.41
CA GLU A 33 19.02 -14.82 10.94
C GLU A 33 20.24 -15.23 10.08
N SER A 34 19.99 -15.85 8.93
CA SER A 34 21.01 -16.22 7.95
C SER A 34 21.70 -14.99 7.35
N VAL A 35 22.94 -15.20 6.92
CA VAL A 35 23.77 -14.23 6.21
C VAL A 35 24.23 -14.85 4.87
N PRO A 36 24.43 -14.06 3.79
CA PRO A 36 24.18 -12.61 3.71
C PRO A 36 22.68 -12.27 3.59
N ALA A 37 22.33 -11.02 3.92
CA ALA A 37 21.00 -10.46 3.73
C ALA A 37 21.03 -9.21 2.83
N ASP A 38 20.06 -9.13 1.93
CA ASP A 38 19.80 -7.97 1.08
C ASP A 38 18.75 -7.07 1.73
N ILE A 39 18.79 -5.77 1.40
CA ILE A 39 17.82 -4.79 1.91
C ILE A 39 16.66 -4.70 0.93
N CYS A 40 15.49 -5.16 1.38
CA CYS A 40 14.29 -5.34 0.57
C CYS A 40 13.22 -4.30 0.92
N HIS A 41 12.35 -3.98 -0.03
CA HIS A 41 11.19 -3.12 0.21
C HIS A 41 10.06 -3.95 0.85
N VAL A 42 9.47 -3.46 1.95
CA VAL A 42 8.29 -4.09 2.56
C VAL A 42 7.04 -3.79 1.73
N PHE A 43 6.84 -2.53 1.38
CA PHE A 43 5.84 -2.08 0.41
C PHE A 43 6.53 -1.95 -0.96
N ASP A 44 6.18 -2.83 -1.90
CA ASP A 44 6.70 -2.81 -3.27
C ASP A 44 6.22 -1.56 -4.05
N ARG A 45 7.15 -0.92 -4.75
CA ARG A 45 6.92 0.29 -5.56
C ARG A 45 6.29 0.01 -6.93
N LYS A 46 6.15 -1.25 -7.33
CA LYS A 46 5.60 -1.62 -8.64
C LYS A 46 4.17 -1.12 -8.87
N ASP A 47 3.43 -0.79 -7.82
CA ASP A 47 2.08 -0.22 -7.90
C ASP A 47 2.06 1.28 -7.57
N ARG A 48 2.49 2.10 -8.55
CA ARG A 48 2.56 3.57 -8.40
C ARG A 48 1.18 4.20 -8.19
N TYR A 49 0.14 3.65 -8.79
CA TYR A 49 -1.23 4.15 -8.64
C TYR A 49 -1.73 3.92 -7.22
N LEU A 50 -1.46 2.75 -6.65
CA LEU A 50 -1.80 2.50 -5.26
C LEU A 50 -0.98 3.35 -4.30
N GLU A 51 0.32 3.58 -4.55
CA GLU A 51 1.12 4.50 -3.73
C GLU A 51 0.49 5.90 -3.70
N GLN A 52 0.15 6.44 -4.88
CA GLN A 52 -0.47 7.75 -5.00
C GLN A 52 -1.83 7.79 -4.28
N TYR A 53 -2.68 6.80 -4.53
CA TYR A 53 -3.99 6.68 -3.87
C TYR A 53 -3.85 6.67 -2.34
N MET A 54 -2.97 5.82 -1.80
CA MET A 54 -2.77 5.73 -0.34
C MET A 54 -2.22 7.02 0.26
N ARG A 55 -1.36 7.74 -0.48
CA ARG A 55 -0.82 9.04 -0.05
C ARG A 55 -1.90 10.12 -0.01
N GLU A 56 -2.73 10.21 -1.06
CA GLU A 56 -3.85 11.16 -1.15
C GLU A 56 -4.90 10.90 -0.05
N HIS A 57 -5.07 9.65 0.37
CA HIS A 57 -6.01 9.28 1.43
C HIS A 57 -5.38 9.33 2.83
N GLY A 58 -4.15 9.84 2.99
CA GLY A 58 -3.47 9.99 4.27
C GLY A 58 -3.09 8.67 4.96
N LEU A 59 -3.05 7.57 4.20
CA LEU A 59 -2.62 6.25 4.69
C LEU A 59 -1.10 6.12 4.71
N LEU A 60 -0.40 6.79 3.80
CA LEU A 60 1.05 6.71 3.64
C LEU A 60 1.76 7.95 4.18
N ASN A 61 2.40 7.82 5.35
CA ASN A 61 3.12 8.90 6.04
C ASN A 61 4.66 8.80 5.91
N PHE A 62 5.17 7.96 5.00
CA PHE A 62 6.59 7.75 4.76
C PHE A 62 6.92 7.68 3.26
N SER A 63 8.21 7.67 2.93
CA SER A 63 8.71 7.47 1.57
C SER A 63 9.03 6.00 1.33
N LEU A 64 8.61 5.44 0.19
CA LEU A 64 8.87 4.03 -0.12
C LEU A 64 10.37 3.72 -0.31
N VAL A 65 11.21 4.73 -0.57
CA VAL A 65 12.68 4.60 -0.67
C VAL A 65 13.41 4.99 0.62
N SER A 66 12.69 5.16 1.73
CA SER A 66 13.29 5.41 3.05
C SER A 66 13.58 4.10 3.79
N SER A 67 14.46 4.18 4.79
CA SER A 67 14.72 3.06 5.71
C SER A 67 13.45 2.56 6.41
N SER A 68 12.43 3.41 6.58
CA SER A 68 11.14 3.00 7.16
C SER A 68 10.37 1.96 6.32
N ASN A 69 10.77 1.72 5.07
CA ASN A 69 10.20 0.67 4.21
C ASN A 69 11.18 -0.49 3.99
N ALA A 70 12.31 -0.51 4.70
CA ALA A 70 13.41 -1.42 4.44
C ALA A 70 13.44 -2.58 5.45
N ILE A 71 13.71 -3.79 4.97
CA ILE A 71 13.88 -4.99 5.81
C ILE A 71 15.02 -5.85 5.27
N PRO A 72 15.95 -6.35 6.11
CA PRO A 72 17.00 -7.25 5.66
C PRO A 72 16.46 -8.67 5.49
N LEU A 73 16.58 -9.27 4.30
CA LEU A 73 16.19 -10.66 4.02
C LEU A 73 17.29 -11.41 3.26
N CYS A 74 17.54 -12.68 3.61
CA CYS A 74 18.38 -13.54 2.77
C CYS A 74 17.64 -13.87 1.47
N ALA A 75 18.36 -14.31 0.43
CA ALA A 75 17.78 -14.60 -0.88
C ALA A 75 16.54 -15.52 -0.83
N LEU A 76 16.56 -16.56 0.01
CA LEU A 76 15.45 -17.49 0.16
C LEU A 76 14.21 -16.83 0.79
N CYS A 77 14.39 -16.08 1.87
CA CYS A 77 13.29 -15.35 2.50
C CYS A 77 12.79 -14.24 1.58
N HIS A 78 13.68 -13.47 0.95
CA HIS A 78 13.31 -12.42 0.01
C HIS A 78 12.42 -12.94 -1.12
N GLN A 79 12.82 -14.05 -1.75
CA GLN A 79 12.00 -14.70 -2.77
C GLN A 79 10.63 -15.11 -2.22
N ASN A 80 10.57 -15.73 -1.04
CA ASN A 80 9.31 -16.14 -0.41
C ASN A 80 8.47 -14.97 0.10
N PHE A 81 9.05 -13.79 0.25
CA PHE A 81 8.36 -12.55 0.55
C PHE A 81 7.72 -11.99 -0.74
N ASP A 82 8.46 -11.87 -1.82
CA ASP A 82 8.03 -11.13 -3.02
C ASP A 82 6.87 -11.75 -3.81
N PHE A 83 6.55 -13.03 -3.61
CA PHE A 83 5.36 -13.67 -4.20
C PHE A 83 4.06 -13.10 -3.62
N THR A 84 3.60 -11.95 -4.10
CA THR A 84 2.46 -11.20 -3.53
C THR A 84 1.14 -11.97 -3.51
N SER A 85 0.87 -12.81 -4.50
CA SER A 85 -0.38 -13.59 -4.58
C SER A 85 -0.40 -14.81 -3.65
N ASP A 86 0.76 -15.39 -3.36
CA ASP A 86 0.89 -16.57 -2.50
C ASP A 86 2.27 -16.59 -1.79
N PRO A 87 2.51 -15.66 -0.85
CA PRO A 87 3.82 -15.54 -0.20
C PRO A 87 4.09 -16.73 0.70
N GLY A 88 5.37 -17.08 0.86
CA GLY A 88 5.81 -18.11 1.80
C GLY A 88 5.70 -17.66 3.25
N PHE A 89 5.80 -16.36 3.52
CA PHE A 89 5.51 -15.76 4.82
C PHE A 89 5.03 -14.32 4.66
N THR A 90 4.36 -13.82 5.69
CA THR A 90 4.10 -12.39 5.86
C THR A 90 4.47 -11.99 7.28
N PHE A 91 4.46 -10.69 7.57
CA PHE A 91 4.57 -10.23 8.94
C PHE A 91 3.64 -9.04 9.17
N ILE A 92 3.16 -8.91 10.39
CA ILE A 92 2.17 -7.92 10.78
C ILE A 92 2.51 -7.35 12.17
N PRO A 93 2.03 -6.14 12.50
CA PRO A 93 2.12 -5.65 13.88
C PRO A 93 1.53 -6.66 14.86
N SER A 94 2.19 -6.87 16.00
CA SER A 94 1.76 -7.87 16.99
C SER A 94 0.46 -7.50 17.72
N ASP A 95 0.11 -6.21 17.70
CA ASP A 95 -1.10 -5.65 18.29
C ASP A 95 -1.88 -4.88 17.22
N LEU A 96 -2.82 -5.57 16.57
CA LEU A 96 -3.70 -4.98 15.57
C LEU A 96 -4.80 -4.11 16.20
N SER A 97 -5.15 -4.34 17.47
CA SER A 97 -6.18 -3.57 18.17
C SER A 97 -5.80 -2.11 18.29
N PHE A 98 -4.52 -1.81 18.58
CA PHE A 98 -3.98 -0.44 18.55
C PHE A 98 -4.32 0.30 17.25
N PHE A 99 -4.09 -0.32 16.08
CA PHE A 99 -4.34 0.32 14.79
C PHE A 99 -5.84 0.48 14.50
N ILE A 100 -6.65 -0.49 14.93
CA ILE A 100 -8.11 -0.44 14.79
C ILE A 100 -8.68 0.71 15.62
N GLU A 101 -8.30 0.79 16.90
CA GLU A 101 -8.74 1.83 17.82
C GLU A 101 -8.27 3.21 17.37
N PHE A 102 -7.04 3.31 16.88
CA PHE A 102 -6.50 4.55 16.33
C PHE A 102 -7.33 5.04 15.13
N GLU A 103 -7.62 4.18 14.16
CA GLU A 103 -8.39 4.56 12.97
C GLU A 103 -9.85 4.90 13.33
N ILE A 104 -10.44 4.21 14.31
CA ILE A 104 -11.78 4.57 14.82
C ILE A 104 -11.76 5.96 15.46
N ALA A 105 -10.78 6.25 16.31
CA ALA A 105 -10.64 7.53 16.98
C ALA A 105 -10.34 8.68 15.98
N ASP A 106 -9.45 8.44 15.02
CA ASP A 106 -9.11 9.38 13.94
C ASP A 106 -10.34 9.70 13.07
N TYR A 107 -11.10 8.67 12.68
CA TYR A 107 -12.33 8.86 11.91
C TYR A 107 -13.37 9.67 12.68
N ASN A 108 -13.58 9.37 13.97
CA ASN A 108 -14.52 10.12 14.81
C ASN A 108 -14.09 11.58 14.99
N ARG A 109 -12.77 11.85 15.05
CA ARG A 109 -12.24 13.23 15.04
C ARG A 109 -12.60 13.93 13.73
N ARG A 110 -12.28 13.33 12.58
CA ARG A 110 -12.60 13.87 11.26
C ARG A 110 -14.10 14.09 11.05
N LEU A 111 -14.94 13.21 11.61
CA LEU A 111 -16.39 13.37 11.56
C LEU A 111 -16.86 14.60 12.33
N ARG A 112 -16.34 14.84 13.54
CA ARG A 112 -16.66 16.05 14.32
C ARG A 112 -16.18 17.31 13.60
N ASP A 113 -14.99 17.27 13.04
CA ASP A 113 -14.43 18.40 12.28
C ASP A 113 -15.29 18.70 11.05
N ALA A 114 -15.72 17.68 10.32
CA ALA A 114 -16.61 17.81 9.16
C ALA A 114 -17.97 18.41 9.52
N VAL A 115 -18.56 18.01 10.65
CA VAL A 115 -19.79 18.63 11.18
C VAL A 115 -19.57 20.12 11.49
N ALA A 116 -18.38 20.50 11.93
CA ALA A 116 -17.98 21.90 12.13
C ALA A 116 -17.56 22.62 10.83
N GLY A 117 -17.75 22.01 9.65
CA GLY A 117 -17.39 22.57 8.35
C GLY A 117 -15.89 22.51 8.04
N LEU A 118 -15.09 21.81 8.85
CA LEU A 118 -13.64 21.69 8.67
C LEU A 118 -13.27 20.40 7.92
N ARG A 119 -12.31 20.50 7.00
CA ARG A 119 -11.71 19.34 6.34
C ARG A 119 -10.35 19.02 6.97
N THR A 120 -10.32 18.01 7.83
CA THR A 120 -9.09 17.54 8.50
C THR A 120 -8.55 16.28 7.81
N PRO A 121 -7.25 16.23 7.49
CA PRO A 121 -6.65 15.04 6.87
C PRO A 121 -6.65 13.83 7.83
N ARG A 122 -6.69 12.63 7.25
CA ARG A 122 -6.48 11.37 7.98
C ARG A 122 -5.07 11.33 8.54
N THR A 123 -4.93 10.85 9.77
CA THR A 123 -3.63 10.54 10.36
C THR A 123 -3.49 9.03 10.49
N CYS A 124 -2.29 8.50 10.25
CA CYS A 124 -1.96 7.09 10.49
C CYS A 124 -0.84 6.98 11.53
N PRO A 125 -0.82 5.91 12.35
CA PRO A 125 0.25 5.71 13.32
C PRO A 125 1.62 5.68 12.65
N THR A 126 2.60 6.35 13.26
CA THR A 126 4.01 6.25 12.88
C THR A 126 4.66 5.05 13.57
N ALA A 127 5.85 4.67 13.10
CA ALA A 127 6.67 3.65 13.78
C ALA A 127 6.94 4.02 15.25
N GLU A 128 7.19 5.32 15.51
CA GLU A 128 7.46 5.82 16.86
C GLU A 128 6.22 5.75 17.76
N MET A 129 5.05 6.14 17.26
CA MET A 129 3.80 6.04 18.02
C MET A 129 3.51 4.59 18.41
N TYR A 130 3.74 3.64 17.50
CA TYR A 130 3.54 2.23 17.79
C TYR A 130 4.58 1.70 18.80
N ARG A 131 5.83 2.12 18.67
CA ARG A 131 6.89 1.78 19.63
C ARG A 131 6.57 2.29 21.04
N ILE A 132 6.12 3.54 21.16
CA ILE A 132 5.73 4.15 22.45
C ILE A 132 4.58 3.39 23.09
N HIS A 133 3.54 3.03 22.31
CA HIS A 133 2.42 2.22 22.79
C HIS A 133 2.88 0.90 23.44
N GLN A 134 3.97 0.33 22.93
CA GLN A 134 4.51 -0.96 23.39
C GLN A 134 5.64 -0.82 24.42
N GLN A 135 5.94 0.37 24.94
CA GLN A 135 7.15 0.63 25.74
C GLN A 135 7.35 -0.35 26.91
N SER A 136 6.28 -0.80 27.57
CA SER A 136 6.34 -1.76 28.68
C SER A 136 6.56 -3.22 28.25
N LEU A 137 6.41 -3.52 26.96
CA LEU A 137 6.50 -4.86 26.37
C LEU A 137 7.79 -5.05 25.55
N LEU A 138 8.50 -3.97 25.24
CA LEU A 138 9.66 -4.00 24.37
C LEU A 138 10.91 -4.56 25.07
N PRO A 139 11.64 -5.48 24.42
CA PRO A 139 13.01 -5.81 24.81
C PRO A 139 13.92 -4.58 24.83
N ALA A 140 14.98 -4.61 25.65
CA ALA A 140 15.91 -3.50 25.80
C ALA A 140 16.66 -3.13 24.50
N ASP A 141 16.81 -4.08 23.59
CA ASP A 141 17.47 -3.96 22.29
C ASP A 141 16.49 -3.73 21.13
N ALA A 142 15.21 -3.48 21.42
CA ALA A 142 14.21 -3.26 20.39
C ALA A 142 14.47 -1.97 19.59
N ILE A 143 14.61 -2.12 18.27
CA ILE A 143 14.87 -1.03 17.33
C ILE A 143 13.59 -0.31 16.85
N GLY A 144 12.41 -0.83 17.22
CA GLY A 144 11.10 -0.36 16.81
C GLY A 144 9.97 -1.16 17.46
N GLY A 145 8.78 -1.12 16.87
CA GLY A 145 7.62 -1.89 17.36
C GLY A 145 7.79 -3.40 17.17
N LEU A 146 6.92 -4.18 17.82
CA LEU A 146 6.90 -5.64 17.73
C LEU A 146 6.00 -6.12 16.60
N TYR A 147 6.50 -7.07 15.82
CA TYR A 147 5.82 -7.67 14.69
C TYR A 147 5.87 -9.18 14.79
N ARG A 148 4.78 -9.83 14.39
CA ARG A 148 4.69 -11.27 14.29
C ARG A 148 5.03 -11.70 12.87
N CYS A 149 5.98 -12.61 12.73
CA CYS A 149 6.20 -13.34 11.49
C CYS A 149 5.18 -14.49 11.39
N ILE A 150 4.50 -14.61 10.25
CA ILE A 150 3.51 -15.67 10.00
C ILE A 150 4.00 -16.49 8.81
N MET A 151 4.47 -17.70 9.09
CA MET A 151 4.91 -18.65 8.08
C MET A 151 3.69 -19.30 7.41
N LEU A 152 3.46 -18.98 6.14
CA LEU A 152 2.34 -19.50 5.35
C LEU A 152 2.71 -20.82 4.66
N ARG A 153 4.00 -20.97 4.30
CA ARG A 153 4.59 -22.16 3.69
C ARG A 153 5.84 -22.58 4.45
N ALA A 154 6.05 -23.88 4.59
CA ALA A 154 7.26 -24.45 5.20
C ALA A 154 8.42 -24.51 4.18
N TYR A 155 8.90 -23.36 3.73
CA TYR A 155 10.05 -23.28 2.80
C TYR A 155 11.42 -23.34 3.50
N GLN A 156 11.42 -23.41 4.83
CA GLN A 156 12.60 -23.60 5.68
C GLN A 156 12.36 -24.73 6.70
N PRO A 157 12.31 -26.00 6.25
CA PRO A 157 11.94 -27.13 7.11
C PRO A 157 12.96 -27.43 8.23
N HIS A 158 14.18 -26.90 8.12
CA HIS A 158 15.23 -27.10 9.11
C HIS A 158 15.28 -26.02 10.19
N LEU A 159 14.48 -24.96 10.08
CA LEU A 159 14.44 -23.93 11.12
C LEU A 159 13.68 -24.45 12.36
N PRO A 160 14.27 -24.31 13.56
CA PRO A 160 13.56 -24.62 14.80
C PRO A 160 12.28 -23.78 14.91
N SER A 161 11.20 -24.35 15.45
CA SER A 161 9.93 -23.63 15.62
C SER A 161 10.05 -22.36 16.46
N THR A 162 11.04 -22.31 17.37
CA THR A 162 11.40 -21.14 18.18
C THR A 162 11.88 -19.95 17.36
N VAL A 163 12.41 -20.19 16.15
CA VAL A 163 12.88 -19.14 15.22
C VAL A 163 11.73 -18.66 14.30
N THR A 164 10.70 -19.49 14.11
CA THR A 164 9.62 -19.25 13.15
C THR A 164 8.40 -18.52 13.69
N ASP A 165 8.22 -18.45 15.02
CA ASP A 165 7.14 -17.67 15.68
C ASP A 165 7.61 -16.71 16.81
N PRO A 166 8.78 -16.05 16.74
CA PRO A 166 9.08 -14.97 17.67
C PRO A 166 8.39 -13.68 17.24
N LEU A 167 7.95 -12.91 18.23
CA LEU A 167 7.77 -11.47 18.05
C LEU A 167 9.15 -10.87 17.80
N ARG A 168 9.28 -10.11 16.71
CA ARG A 168 10.53 -9.46 16.31
C ARG A 168 10.35 -7.96 16.22
N SER A 169 11.36 -7.21 16.65
CA SER A 169 11.34 -5.77 16.53
C SER A 169 11.63 -5.35 15.08
N TRP A 170 10.87 -4.38 14.56
CA TRP A 170 11.14 -3.74 13.27
C TRP A 170 10.90 -2.23 13.37
N HIS A 171 11.85 -1.46 12.84
CA HIS A 171 11.89 0.01 12.92
C HIS A 171 11.00 0.70 11.88
N GLY A 172 10.45 -0.05 10.92
CA GLY A 172 9.74 0.52 9.79
C GLY A 172 8.30 0.96 10.08
N ALA A 173 7.72 1.60 9.07
CA ALA A 173 6.38 2.16 9.14
C ALA A 173 5.33 1.04 9.18
N PRO A 174 4.46 0.99 10.22
CA PRO A 174 3.51 -0.10 10.38
C PRO A 174 2.56 -0.30 9.20
N MET A 175 2.20 0.79 8.49
CA MET A 175 1.33 0.72 7.32
C MET A 175 1.90 -0.18 6.22
N ALA A 176 3.23 -0.25 6.05
CA ALA A 176 3.86 -1.16 5.09
C ALA A 176 3.58 -2.63 5.46
N ALA A 177 3.76 -2.99 6.73
CA ALA A 177 3.47 -4.34 7.24
C ALA A 177 1.97 -4.66 7.21
N LEU A 178 1.10 -3.71 7.60
CA LEU A 178 -0.35 -3.86 7.52
C LEU A 178 -0.83 -4.12 6.10
N ARG A 179 -0.32 -3.35 5.13
CA ARG A 179 -0.62 -3.55 3.71
C ARG A 179 -0.24 -4.96 3.26
N ARG A 180 0.91 -5.46 3.70
CA ARG A 180 1.39 -6.82 3.40
C ARG A 180 0.54 -7.90 4.07
N GLY A 181 0.11 -7.68 5.32
CA GLY A 181 -0.85 -8.54 6.00
C GLY A 181 -2.19 -8.63 5.27
N ILE A 182 -2.73 -7.48 4.87
CA ILE A 182 -4.00 -7.39 4.11
C ILE A 182 -3.88 -8.09 2.75
N LEU A 183 -2.75 -7.96 2.04
CA LEU A 183 -2.52 -8.72 0.79
C LEU A 183 -2.56 -10.23 1.01
N ALA A 184 -1.93 -10.70 2.09
CA ALA A 184 -1.85 -12.11 2.41
C ALA A 184 -3.22 -12.75 2.76
N LEU A 185 -4.26 -11.95 3.00
CA LEU A 185 -5.64 -12.44 3.12
C LEU A 185 -6.18 -13.02 1.81
N GLY A 186 -5.63 -12.63 0.66
CA GLY A 186 -6.01 -13.18 -0.64
C GLY A 186 -5.46 -14.58 -0.92
N THR A 187 -4.60 -15.11 -0.04
CA THR A 187 -4.05 -16.46 -0.17
C THR A 187 -5.06 -17.52 0.23
N MET A 188 -4.83 -18.76 -0.20
CA MET A 188 -5.62 -19.91 0.28
C MET A 188 -5.10 -20.47 1.62
N ARG A 189 -4.17 -19.78 2.29
CA ARG A 189 -3.51 -20.23 3.53
C ARG A 189 -3.87 -19.39 4.75
N ILE A 190 -5.04 -18.73 4.73
CA ILE A 190 -5.52 -17.90 5.84
C ILE A 190 -5.63 -18.66 7.18
N HIS A 191 -5.80 -19.98 7.15
CA HIS A 191 -5.82 -20.84 8.34
C HIS A 191 -4.48 -20.84 9.13
N ARG A 192 -3.39 -20.32 8.53
CA ARG A 192 -2.08 -20.17 9.19
C ARG A 192 -2.00 -18.93 10.08
N PHE A 193 -2.94 -17.99 9.94
CA PHE A 193 -3.00 -16.81 10.80
C PHE A 193 -3.54 -17.20 12.18
N PRO A 194 -2.93 -16.70 13.27
CA PRO A 194 -3.34 -17.08 14.62
C PRO A 194 -4.61 -16.34 15.07
N GLY A 195 -5.49 -17.04 15.81
CA GLY A 195 -6.66 -16.46 16.46
C GLY A 195 -7.50 -15.56 15.55
N ASP A 196 -7.86 -14.37 16.05
CA ASP A 196 -8.73 -13.43 15.34
C ASP A 196 -7.99 -12.53 14.32
N THR A 197 -6.73 -12.83 14.01
CA THR A 197 -5.89 -11.98 13.15
C THR A 197 -6.53 -11.70 11.79
N VAL A 198 -7.15 -12.71 11.17
CA VAL A 198 -7.84 -12.57 9.88
C VAL A 198 -8.97 -11.54 9.99
N ALA A 199 -9.82 -11.67 11.01
CA ALA A 199 -10.94 -10.77 11.23
C ALA A 199 -10.46 -9.33 11.53
N GLN A 200 -9.38 -9.18 12.30
CA GLN A 200 -8.78 -7.87 12.59
C GLN A 200 -8.19 -7.20 11.34
N LEU A 201 -7.49 -7.95 10.49
CA LEU A 201 -6.95 -7.42 9.23
C LEU A 201 -8.06 -7.05 8.23
N GLN A 202 -9.12 -7.87 8.14
CA GLN A 202 -10.31 -7.53 7.35
C GLN A 202 -11.00 -6.27 7.86
N LYS A 203 -11.11 -6.12 9.18
CA LYS A 203 -11.64 -4.90 9.81
C LYS A 203 -10.78 -3.69 9.46
N LEU A 204 -9.45 -3.79 9.56
CA LEU A 204 -8.54 -2.70 9.16
C LEU A 204 -8.67 -2.36 7.68
N GLN A 205 -8.75 -3.36 6.81
CA GLN A 205 -8.97 -3.15 5.38
C GLN A 205 -10.27 -2.37 5.13
N TYR A 206 -11.38 -2.79 5.75
CA TYR A 206 -12.64 -2.07 5.70
C TYR A 206 -12.47 -0.64 6.20
N LEU A 207 -11.92 -0.44 7.40
CA LEU A 207 -11.78 0.89 8.01
C LEU A 207 -10.96 1.85 7.14
N TYR A 208 -9.85 1.38 6.56
CA TYR A 208 -8.99 2.16 5.68
C TYR A 208 -9.60 2.47 4.32
N SER A 209 -10.50 1.61 3.82
CA SER A 209 -11.23 1.83 2.56
C SER A 209 -12.43 2.78 2.67
N ARG A 210 -12.84 3.17 3.89
CA ARG A 210 -13.97 4.07 4.08
C ARG A 210 -13.69 5.45 3.46
N ALA A 211 -14.73 6.02 2.88
CA ALA A 211 -14.73 7.42 2.46
C ALA A 211 -14.45 8.35 3.65
N ASN A 212 -13.78 9.46 3.39
CA ASN A 212 -13.60 10.49 4.42
C ASN A 212 -14.93 11.24 4.62
N PRO A 213 -15.24 11.69 5.85
CA PRO A 213 -16.38 12.55 6.10
C PRO A 213 -16.26 13.85 5.28
N GLU A 214 -17.33 14.22 4.59
CA GLU A 214 -17.40 15.49 3.87
C GLU A 214 -17.89 16.60 4.79
N PRO A 215 -17.28 17.81 4.74
CA PRO A 215 -17.73 18.94 5.53
C PRO A 215 -19.19 19.29 5.23
N SER A 216 -19.98 19.59 6.27
CA SER A 216 -21.34 20.09 6.11
C SER A 216 -21.31 21.37 5.29
N GLN A 217 -21.85 21.30 4.06
CA GLN A 217 -22.17 22.48 3.28
C GLN A 217 -23.49 23.03 3.83
N ASP A 218 -23.44 23.74 4.95
CA ASP A 218 -24.56 24.62 5.30
C ASP A 218 -24.62 25.70 4.22
N TYR A 219 -25.46 25.44 3.21
CA TYR A 219 -25.92 26.42 2.23
C TYR A 219 -26.64 27.53 2.98
N SER A 220 -25.88 28.47 3.50
CA SER A 220 -26.36 29.78 3.92
C SER A 220 -26.59 30.63 2.66
N ASP A 221 -27.57 30.23 1.85
CA ASP A 221 -28.29 31.18 1.01
C ASP A 221 -29.14 32.06 1.94
N SER A 222 -28.53 33.15 2.42
CA SER A 222 -29.27 34.30 2.90
C SER A 222 -29.11 35.44 1.90
N PRO A 223 -30.16 35.76 1.12
CA PRO A 223 -30.16 36.95 0.29
C PRO A 223 -30.54 38.12 1.19
N SER A 224 -29.58 38.93 1.61
CA SER A 224 -29.77 40.35 1.92
C SER A 224 -28.48 41.00 2.42
N ARG A 225 -27.82 41.75 1.54
CA ARG A 225 -27.24 43.03 1.93
C ARG A 225 -27.41 44.01 0.79
N THR A 226 -28.58 44.63 0.80
CA THR A 226 -28.90 45.85 0.09
C THR A 226 -27.89 46.94 0.46
N ALA A 227 -27.27 47.48 -0.59
CA ALA A 227 -26.95 48.89 -0.80
C ALA A 227 -26.26 49.65 0.34
N LEU A 228 -24.97 49.94 0.15
CA LEU A 228 -24.44 51.29 0.38
C LEU A 228 -23.58 51.68 -0.82
N LYS A 229 -24.17 52.56 -1.63
CA LYS A 229 -23.55 53.29 -2.73
C LYS A 229 -22.72 54.43 -2.12
N HIS A 230 -21.44 54.55 -2.47
CA HIS A 230 -20.84 55.87 -2.62
C HIS A 230 -19.77 55.86 -3.70
N GLN A 231 -19.94 56.80 -4.63
CA GLN A 231 -19.21 57.04 -5.87
C GLN A 231 -17.83 57.67 -5.61
N SER A 232 -16.85 57.36 -6.46
CA SER A 232 -16.16 58.35 -7.32
C SER A 232 -15.02 57.70 -8.13
N ASP A 233 -15.21 57.60 -9.46
CA ASP A 233 -14.18 57.48 -10.52
C ASP A 233 -13.52 58.87 -10.79
N PRO A 234 -12.51 59.08 -11.67
CA PRO A 234 -11.93 58.19 -12.71
C PRO A 234 -10.38 58.20 -12.88
N ALA A 235 -9.84 57.17 -13.56
CA ALA A 235 -9.06 57.28 -14.81
C ALA A 235 -7.99 56.17 -15.01
N ASP A 236 -7.96 55.68 -16.26
CA ASP A 236 -6.87 55.04 -17.02
C ASP A 236 -6.51 53.53 -16.89
N SER A 237 -6.99 52.81 -17.92
CA SER A 237 -6.18 52.10 -18.93
C SER A 237 -5.81 50.61 -18.73
N LEU A 238 -6.46 49.78 -19.56
CA LEU A 238 -5.92 48.67 -20.37
C LEU A 238 -5.01 47.66 -19.64
N THR A 239 -5.39 46.41 -19.38
CA THR A 239 -5.51 45.33 -20.38
C THR A 239 -6.01 44.02 -19.73
N LEU A 240 -6.84 43.25 -20.43
CA LEU A 240 -7.30 41.91 -20.05
C LEU A 240 -6.30 40.83 -20.52
N PRO A 241 -6.09 39.72 -19.77
CA PRO A 241 -5.71 38.43 -20.34
C PRO A 241 -6.90 37.45 -20.38
N PRO A 242 -6.85 36.42 -21.25
CA PRO A 242 -8.03 35.73 -21.75
C PRO A 242 -8.60 34.64 -20.82
N LYS A 243 -9.91 34.44 -20.94
CA LYS A 243 -10.69 33.35 -20.37
C LYS A 243 -10.23 31.99 -20.95
N PHE A 244 -9.88 31.04 -20.09
CA PHE A 244 -9.82 29.63 -20.47
C PHE A 244 -11.24 29.03 -20.54
N PRO A 245 -11.57 28.26 -21.59
CA PRO A 245 -12.88 27.62 -21.70
C PRO A 245 -13.01 26.41 -20.76
N ARG A 246 -14.18 26.34 -20.14
CA ARG A 246 -14.68 25.25 -19.29
C ARG A 246 -14.94 24.02 -20.17
N LEU A 247 -14.14 22.95 -20.04
CA LEU A 247 -14.51 21.65 -20.60
C LEU A 247 -15.62 21.03 -19.75
N GLY A 248 -16.81 20.91 -20.35
CA GLY A 248 -17.89 20.09 -19.83
C GLY A 248 -17.56 18.62 -20.00
N ALA A 249 -17.83 17.83 -18.97
CA ALA A 249 -17.73 16.38 -19.01
C ALA A 249 -18.85 15.81 -19.91
N SER A 250 -18.48 15.22 -21.03
CA SER A 250 -19.31 14.24 -21.76
C SER A 250 -18.85 12.84 -21.37
N VAL A 251 -19.78 12.05 -20.84
CA VAL A 251 -19.62 10.61 -20.66
C VAL A 251 -19.52 9.97 -22.05
N PRO A 252 -18.50 9.15 -22.37
CA PRO A 252 -18.48 8.45 -23.64
C PRO A 252 -19.50 7.31 -23.59
N GLU A 253 -20.43 7.28 -24.55
CA GLU A 253 -21.19 6.06 -24.87
C GLU A 253 -20.23 4.91 -25.24
N PRO A 254 -20.58 3.66 -24.93
CA PRO A 254 -19.78 2.52 -25.36
C PRO A 254 -19.75 2.44 -26.89
N PRO A 255 -18.59 2.14 -27.51
CA PRO A 255 -18.50 2.05 -28.96
C PRO A 255 -19.39 0.90 -29.46
N SER A 256 -20.37 1.23 -30.28
CA SER A 256 -21.38 0.32 -30.85
C SER A 256 -20.87 -0.53 -32.03
N ASN A 257 -19.56 -0.61 -32.24
CA ASN A 257 -18.94 -1.47 -33.25
C ASN A 257 -17.57 -1.95 -32.77
N ILE A 258 -17.57 -3.03 -32.00
CA ILE A 258 -16.38 -3.86 -31.85
C ILE A 258 -16.35 -4.76 -33.07
N ASP A 259 -15.34 -4.59 -33.92
CA ASP A 259 -15.11 -5.45 -35.08
C ASP A 259 -14.89 -6.90 -34.61
N GLU A 260 -15.90 -7.76 -34.85
CA GLU A 260 -15.90 -9.17 -34.47
C GLU A 260 -14.71 -9.93 -35.08
N SER A 261 -14.10 -9.41 -36.15
CA SER A 261 -12.93 -10.03 -36.79
C SER A 261 -11.64 -9.98 -35.95
N SER A 262 -11.62 -9.18 -34.88
CA SER A 262 -10.48 -9.09 -33.95
C SER A 262 -10.45 -10.19 -32.89
N TRP A 263 -11.53 -10.94 -32.72
CA TRP A 263 -11.63 -11.97 -31.71
C TRP A 263 -11.06 -13.30 -32.20
N VAL A 264 -9.98 -13.76 -31.56
CA VAL A 264 -9.44 -15.10 -31.79
C VAL A 264 -10.43 -16.19 -31.33
N LEU A 265 -11.20 -15.90 -30.28
CA LEU A 265 -12.39 -16.64 -29.85
C LEU A 265 -13.40 -15.60 -29.37
N GLY A 266 -14.49 -15.43 -30.12
CA GLY A 266 -15.51 -14.43 -29.81
C GLY A 266 -16.43 -14.87 -28.67
N PRO A 267 -17.32 -13.99 -28.20
CA PRO A 267 -18.29 -14.30 -27.15
C PRO A 267 -19.26 -15.45 -27.49
N GLN A 268 -19.30 -15.86 -28.77
CA GLN A 268 -20.11 -16.97 -29.28
C GLN A 268 -19.33 -18.30 -29.37
N SER A 269 -18.02 -18.31 -29.11
CA SER A 269 -17.21 -19.53 -29.17
C SER A 269 -17.40 -20.40 -27.93
N SER A 270 -17.70 -21.69 -28.11
CA SER A 270 -17.76 -22.64 -27.01
C SER A 270 -16.37 -23.14 -26.61
N ALA A 271 -16.23 -23.68 -25.40
CA ALA A 271 -14.98 -24.29 -24.94
C ALA A 271 -14.51 -25.43 -25.86
N GLN A 272 -15.44 -26.12 -26.52
CA GLN A 272 -15.12 -27.22 -27.43
C GLN A 272 -14.52 -26.72 -28.76
N ASP A 273 -14.98 -25.56 -29.24
CA ASP A 273 -14.44 -24.90 -30.43
C ASP A 273 -13.01 -24.41 -30.19
N ALA A 274 -12.73 -23.90 -28.99
CA ALA A 274 -11.38 -23.51 -28.58
C ALA A 274 -10.42 -24.71 -28.58
N VAL A 275 -10.84 -25.83 -27.98
CA VAL A 275 -10.02 -27.05 -27.91
C VAL A 275 -9.73 -27.63 -29.29
N GLN A 276 -10.72 -27.69 -30.20
CA GLN A 276 -10.48 -28.16 -31.56
C GLN A 276 -9.52 -27.26 -32.34
N ARG A 277 -9.64 -25.94 -32.19
CA ARG A 277 -8.84 -24.99 -32.95
C ARG A 277 -7.37 -24.94 -32.52
N PHE A 278 -7.09 -25.20 -31.24
CA PHE A 278 -5.73 -25.28 -30.70
C PHE A 278 -5.21 -26.72 -30.54
N HIS A 279 -5.98 -27.72 -30.98
CA HIS A 279 -5.66 -29.14 -30.87
C HIS A 279 -4.27 -29.47 -31.47
N SER A 280 -3.93 -28.89 -32.62
CA SER A 280 -2.63 -29.11 -33.27
C SER A 280 -1.43 -28.49 -32.53
N VAL A 281 -1.66 -27.46 -31.71
CA VAL A 281 -0.64 -26.84 -30.84
C VAL A 281 -0.47 -27.64 -29.55
N LEU A 282 -1.58 -28.17 -29.02
CA LEU A 282 -1.58 -29.01 -27.82
C LEU A 282 -0.90 -30.37 -28.06
N ILE A 283 -1.03 -30.93 -29.26
CA ILE A 283 -0.42 -32.24 -29.59
C ILE A 283 1.08 -32.11 -29.93
N ASN A 284 1.53 -30.96 -30.44
CA ASN A 284 2.94 -30.76 -30.81
C ASN A 284 3.79 -30.12 -29.70
N SER A 285 3.26 -30.00 -28.48
CA SER A 285 4.05 -29.55 -27.34
C SER A 285 4.94 -30.69 -26.85
N PRO A 286 6.28 -30.55 -26.82
CA PRO A 286 7.15 -31.61 -26.33
C PRO A 286 6.82 -31.91 -24.86
N SER A 287 6.47 -33.17 -24.60
CA SER A 287 6.24 -33.67 -23.25
C SER A 287 7.54 -33.58 -22.46
N TYR A 288 7.67 -32.57 -21.61
CA TYR A 288 8.62 -32.62 -20.51
C TYR A 288 8.01 -33.55 -19.45
N TYR A 289 8.39 -34.83 -19.54
CA TYR A 289 8.13 -35.81 -18.49
C TYR A 289 8.96 -35.47 -17.23
N LEU A 290 8.24 -35.45 -16.10
CA LEU A 290 8.63 -35.67 -14.69
C LEU A 290 10.00 -35.17 -14.21
#